data_AF-A0A972R278-F1
#
_entry.id   AF-A0A972R278-F1
#
_cell.length_a   1.000
_cell.length_b   1.000
_cell.length_c   1.000
_cell.angle_alpha   90.00
_cell.angle_beta   90.00
_cell.angle_gamma   90.00
#
_symmetry.space_group_name_H-M   'P 1'
#
loop_
_entity.id
_entity.type
_entity.pdbx_description
1 polymer ?
#
loop_
_entity_poly.entity_id
_entity_poly.type
_entity_poly.pdbx_seq_one_letter_code
_entity_poly.pdbx_strand_id
1 'polypeptide(L)'
;MKIIRKKSGFTLLEIMIAASIISILAAVAIPNFVKYRNRSREQVCKGNIQMIYYALEQYALDYNLDNGASVSVANMVSGGFLNSTPTCPSNGASYGATQTVGTAPTCPAGIAGHSWTP
;
A
#
# COMPACT_ATOMS: atom_id res chain seq x y z
N MET A 1 -11.26 51.28 -40.85
CA MET A 1 -10.86 49.91 -41.28
C MET A 1 -11.22 48.94 -40.15
N LYS A 2 -12.23 48.08 -40.32
CA LYS A 2 -12.69 47.16 -39.26
C LYS A 2 -12.11 45.77 -39.54
N ILE A 3 -11.17 45.31 -38.72
CA ILE A 3 -10.49 44.02 -38.90
C ILE A 3 -11.44 42.90 -38.44
N ILE A 4 -11.96 42.11 -39.37
CA ILE A 4 -12.79 40.93 -39.06
C ILE A 4 -11.85 39.80 -38.64
N ARG A 5 -11.81 39.47 -37.34
CA ARG A 5 -11.06 38.30 -36.86
C ARG A 5 -11.83 37.02 -37.24
N LYS A 6 -11.20 36.12 -38.02
CA LYS A 6 -11.74 34.77 -38.25
C LYS A 6 -11.80 34.04 -36.90
N LYS A 7 -13.00 33.59 -36.51
CA LYS A 7 -13.14 32.67 -35.38
C LYS A 7 -12.57 31.30 -35.81
N SER A 8 -11.45 30.92 -35.20
CA SER A 8 -10.97 29.54 -35.22
C SER A 8 -11.82 28.75 -34.23
N GLY A 9 -12.46 27.68 -34.70
CA GLY A 9 -13.21 26.73 -33.89
C GLY A 9 -12.69 25.33 -34.16
N PHE A 10 -12.76 24.46 -33.16
CA PHE A 10 -12.43 23.04 -33.30
C PHE A 10 -13.38 22.37 -34.29
N THR A 11 -12.82 21.53 -35.17
CA THR A 11 -13.63 20.70 -36.07
C THR A 11 -14.21 19.50 -35.31
N LEU A 12 -15.39 19.03 -35.72
CA LEU A 12 -15.95 17.77 -35.18
C LEU A 12 -14.98 16.60 -35.40
N LEU A 13 -14.28 16.59 -36.53
CA LEU A 13 -13.31 15.57 -36.88
C LEU A 13 -12.12 15.53 -35.90
N GLU A 14 -11.59 16.68 -35.49
CA GLU A 14 -10.50 16.75 -34.50
C GLU A 14 -10.90 16.11 -33.17
N ILE A 15 -12.11 16.39 -32.70
CA ILE A 15 -12.59 15.80 -31.44
C ILE A 15 -12.83 14.29 -31.60
N MET A 16 -13.31 13.82 -32.75
CA MET A 16 -13.51 12.40 -33.00
C MET A 16 -12.19 11.61 -33.02
N ILE A 17 -11.17 12.13 -33.71
CA ILE A 17 -9.85 11.48 -33.77
C ILE A 17 -9.15 11.55 -32.40
N ALA A 18 -9.27 12.67 -31.68
CA ALA A 18 -8.71 12.78 -30.34
C ALA A 18 -9.36 11.78 -29.36
N ALA A 19 -10.70 11.68 -29.37
CA ALA A 19 -11.42 10.74 -28.51
C ALA A 19 -11.10 9.28 -28.83
N SER A 20 -10.93 8.92 -30.11
CA SER A 20 -10.59 7.54 -30.50
C SER A 20 -9.21 7.14 -29.99
N ILE A 21 -8.19 8.00 -30.12
CA ILE A 21 -6.84 7.73 -29.62
C ILE A 21 -6.85 7.60 -28.09
N ILE A 22 -7.52 8.50 -27.37
CA ILE A 22 -7.63 8.44 -25.91
C ILE A 22 -8.32 7.13 -25.47
N SER A 23 -9.34 6.68 -26.20
CA SER A 23 -10.07 5.45 -25.85
C SER A 23 -9.17 4.20 -25.92
N ILE A 24 -8.31 4.11 -26.94
CA ILE A 24 -7.37 3.00 -27.12
C ILE A 24 -6.32 3.02 -26.00
N LEU A 25 -5.76 4.19 -25.68
CA LEU A 25 -4.78 4.33 -24.61
C LEU A 25 -5.39 3.99 -23.24
N ALA A 26 -6.61 4.47 -22.97
CA ALA A 26 -7.31 4.20 -21.71
C ALA A 26 -7.63 2.71 -21.54
N ALA A 27 -8.02 2.02 -22.62
CA ALA A 27 -8.33 0.59 -22.59
C ALA A 27 -7.14 -0.27 -22.11
N VAL A 28 -5.91 0.09 -22.46
CA VAL A 28 -4.70 -0.63 -22.01
C VAL A 28 -4.18 -0.09 -20.67
N ALA A 29 -4.25 1.22 -20.45
CA ALA A 29 -3.67 1.86 -19.27
C ALA A 29 -4.44 1.54 -17.97
N ILE A 30 -5.78 1.56 -17.99
CA ILE A 30 -6.62 1.37 -16.80
C ILE A 30 -6.41 -0.01 -16.14
N PRO A 31 -6.52 -1.16 -16.84
CA PRO A 31 -6.36 -2.46 -16.19
C PRO A 31 -4.94 -2.66 -15.64
N ASN A 32 -3.92 -2.17 -16.37
CA ASN A 32 -2.54 -2.21 -15.92
C ASN A 32 -2.33 -1.37 -14.67
N PHE A 33 -2.86 -0.15 -14.62
CA PHE A 33 -2.77 0.73 -13.46
C PHE A 33 -3.36 0.09 -12.19
N VAL A 34 -4.53 -0.55 -12.29
CA VAL A 34 -5.17 -1.26 -11.17
C VAL A 34 -4.28 -2.42 -10.68
N LYS A 35 -3.72 -3.20 -11.60
CA LYS A 35 -2.81 -4.31 -11.26
C LYS A 35 -1.55 -3.81 -10.53
N TYR A 36 -0.92 -2.75 -11.02
CA TYR A 36 0.27 -2.17 -10.38
C TYR A 36 -0.04 -1.60 -9.00
N ARG A 37 -1.19 -0.93 -8.83
CA ARG A 37 -1.63 -0.42 -7.53
C ARG A 37 -1.85 -1.54 -6.52
N ASN A 38 -2.47 -2.65 -6.93
CA ASN A 38 -2.67 -3.80 -6.05
C ASN A 38 -1.35 -4.47 -5.67
N ARG A 39 -0.44 -4.67 -6.64
CA ARG A 39 0.90 -5.21 -6.36
C ARG A 39 1.70 -4.31 -5.42
N SER A 40 1.62 -2.99 -5.58
CA SER A 40 2.28 -2.05 -4.67
C SER A 40 1.76 -2.17 -3.24
N ARG A 41 0.43 -2.27 -3.05
CA ARG A 41 -0.18 -2.51 -1.74
C ARG A 41 0.26 -3.83 -1.11
N GLU A 42 0.36 -4.89 -1.91
CA GLU A 42 0.86 -6.19 -1.47
C GLU A 42 2.30 -6.10 -0.96
N GLN A 43 3.19 -5.45 -1.72
CA GLN A 43 4.60 -5.31 -1.34
C GLN A 43 4.78 -4.46 -0.08
N VAL A 44 4.07 -3.33 0.02
CA VAL A 44 4.09 -2.50 1.23
C VAL A 44 3.58 -3.29 2.43
N CYS A 45 2.52 -4.09 2.25
CA CYS A 45 1.98 -4.91 3.33
C CYS A 45 2.98 -5.98 3.81
N LYS A 46 3.67 -6.66 2.89
CA LYS A 46 4.72 -7.62 3.23
C LYS A 46 5.89 -6.95 3.95
N GLY A 47 6.32 -5.79 3.46
CA GLY A 47 7.37 -5.00 4.10
C GLY A 47 6.99 -4.58 5.53
N ASN A 48 5.74 -4.14 5.75
CA ASN A 48 5.25 -3.83 7.09
C ASN A 48 5.28 -5.06 8.01
N ILE A 49 4.85 -6.23 7.53
CA ILE A 49 4.88 -7.48 8.31
C ILE A 49 6.32 -7.83 8.69
N GLN A 50 7.26 -7.74 7.75
CA GLN A 50 8.69 -7.98 8.00
C GLN A 50 9.26 -7.00 9.03
N MET A 51 8.97 -5.70 8.88
CA MET A 51 9.45 -4.69 9.82
C MET A 51 8.92 -4.93 11.23
N ILE A 52 7.64 -5.26 11.39
CA ILE A 52 7.05 -5.57 12.71
C ILE A 52 7.68 -6.84 13.28
N TYR A 53 7.84 -7.89 12.46
CA TYR A 53 8.45 -9.15 12.89
C TYR A 53 9.87 -8.94 13.42
N TYR A 54 10.74 -8.27 12.65
CA TYR A 54 12.11 -8.00 13.11
C TYR A 54 12.17 -7.07 14.32
N ALA A 55 11.30 -6.06 14.38
CA ALA A 55 11.19 -5.20 15.57
C ALA A 55 10.76 -5.99 16.81
N LEU A 56 9.87 -6.99 16.63
CA LEU A 56 9.40 -7.85 17.71
C LEU A 56 10.49 -8.81 18.18
N GLU A 57 11.24 -9.42 17.25
CA GLU A 57 12.39 -10.25 17.59
C GLU A 57 13.46 -9.43 18.34
N GLN A 58 13.74 -8.21 17.89
CA GLN A 58 14.66 -7.32 18.60
C GLN A 58 14.16 -6.96 20.00
N TYR A 59 12.87 -6.65 20.15
CA TYR A 59 12.25 -6.41 21.46
C TYR A 59 12.34 -7.66 22.34
N ALA A 60 12.10 -8.86 21.79
CA ALA A 60 12.19 -10.10 22.53
C ALA A 60 13.61 -10.37 23.05
N LEU A 61 14.63 -10.06 22.24
CA LEU A 61 16.03 -10.18 22.66
C LEU A 61 16.39 -9.21 23.80
N ASP A 62 15.98 -7.95 23.70
CA ASP A 62 16.29 -6.94 24.73
C ASP A 62 15.63 -7.24 26.08
N TYR A 63 14.43 -7.83 26.05
CA TYR A 63 13.64 -8.15 27.25
C TYR A 63 13.68 -9.63 27.66
N ASN A 64 14.54 -10.45 27.02
CA ASN A 64 14.66 -11.90 27.25
C ASN A 64 13.30 -12.63 27.22
N LEU A 65 12.47 -12.33 26.22
CA LEU A 65 11.19 -12.98 26.02
C LEU A 65 11.34 -14.26 25.19
N ASP A 66 10.70 -15.33 25.64
CA ASP A 66 10.64 -16.58 24.89
C ASP A 66 9.68 -16.50 23.69
N ASN A 67 9.87 -17.44 22.76
CA ASN A 67 8.96 -17.63 21.64
C ASN A 67 7.54 -17.96 22.14
N GLY A 68 6.52 -17.30 21.59
CA GLY A 68 5.13 -17.38 22.08
C GLY A 68 4.73 -16.29 23.08
N ALA A 69 5.66 -15.45 23.53
CA ALA A 69 5.33 -14.28 24.36
C ALA A 69 4.47 -13.27 23.57
N SER A 70 3.41 -12.76 24.21
CA SER A 70 2.53 -11.75 23.65
C SER A 70 2.99 -10.34 24.04
N VAL A 71 3.34 -9.52 23.06
CA VAL A 71 3.87 -8.16 23.22
C VAL A 71 2.90 -7.15 22.62
N SER A 72 2.53 -6.11 23.37
CA SER A 72 1.73 -5.01 22.80
C SER A 72 2.56 -4.17 21.84
N VAL A 73 2.00 -3.84 20.67
CA VAL A 73 2.63 -2.93 19.70
C VAL A 73 2.88 -1.55 20.33
N ALA A 74 2.07 -1.12 21.30
CA ALA A 74 2.29 0.14 22.01
C ALA A 74 3.61 0.15 22.79
N ASN A 75 4.00 -1.00 23.37
CA ASN A 75 5.27 -1.13 24.08
C ASN A 75 6.46 -1.10 23.12
N MET A 76 6.30 -1.67 21.92
CA MET A 76 7.32 -1.61 20.88
C MET A 76 7.53 -0.17 20.37
N VAL A 77 6.45 0.61 20.27
CA VAL A 77 6.53 2.04 19.91
C VAL A 77 7.17 2.86 21.04
N SER A 78 6.73 2.65 22.28
CA SER A 78 7.30 3.33 23.46
C SER A 78 8.78 3.00 23.66
N GLY A 79 9.16 1.74 23.39
CA GLY A 79 10.55 1.27 23.46
C GLY A 79 11.42 1.69 22.28
N GLY A 80 10.88 2.39 21.27
CA GLY A 80 11.65 2.89 20.13
C GLY A 80 11.96 1.86 19.04
N PHE A 81 11.39 0.65 19.11
CA PHE A 81 11.56 -0.40 18.10
C PHE A 81 10.69 -0.14 16.86
N LEU A 82 9.62 0.63 17.02
CA LEU A 82 8.76 1.12 15.94
C LEU A 82 8.54 2.63 16.10
N ASN A 83 8.64 3.39 15.01
CA ASN A 83 8.41 4.84 15.03
C ASN A 83 6.91 5.19 15.17
N SER A 84 6.04 4.37 14.58
CA SER A 84 4.59 4.50 14.70
C SER A 84 3.93 3.13 14.52
N THR A 85 2.65 3.02 14.88
CA THR A 85 1.87 1.81 14.61
C THR A 85 1.65 1.66 13.10
N PRO A 86 2.22 0.64 12.43
CA PRO A 86 2.06 0.49 11.00
C PRO A 86 0.60 0.18 10.66
N THR A 87 0.09 0.81 9.61
CA THR A 87 -1.27 0.59 9.10
C THR A 87 -1.23 -0.10 7.74
N CYS A 88 -2.19 -0.97 7.47
CA CYS A 88 -2.31 -1.65 6.21
C CYS A 88 -2.78 -0.70 5.09
N PRO A 89 -2.09 -0.63 3.93
CA PRO A 89 -2.48 0.27 2.83
C PRO A 89 -3.76 -0.16 2.09
N SER A 90 -4.29 -1.35 2.39
CA SER A 90 -5.52 -1.87 1.79
C SER A 90 -6.79 -1.40 2.49
N ASN A 91 -6.81 -1.39 3.83
CA ASN A 91 -7.98 -1.07 4.64
C ASN A 91 -7.74 -0.04 5.75
N GLY A 92 -6.50 0.46 5.92
CA GLY A 92 -6.13 1.41 6.97
C GLY A 92 -6.05 0.82 8.38
N ALA A 93 -6.32 -0.48 8.56
CA ALA A 93 -6.29 -1.12 9.87
C ALA A 93 -4.85 -1.43 10.32
N SER A 94 -4.61 -1.39 11.62
CA SER A 94 -3.33 -1.79 12.22
C SER A 94 -3.16 -3.32 12.21
N TYR A 95 -1.93 -3.81 12.22
CA TYR A 95 -1.58 -5.25 12.16
C TYR A 95 -1.87 -6.03 13.46
N GLY A 96 -2.86 -5.61 14.25
CA GLY A 96 -3.16 -6.12 15.59
C GLY A 96 -2.52 -5.29 16.70
N ALA A 97 -3.16 -5.24 17.87
CA ALA A 97 -2.67 -4.50 19.03
C ALA A 97 -1.57 -5.25 19.80
N THR A 98 -1.51 -6.58 19.61
CA THR A 98 -0.59 -7.49 20.26
C THR A 98 0.03 -8.40 19.21
N GLN A 99 1.33 -8.63 19.31
CA GLN A 99 2.10 -9.53 18.46
C GLN A 99 2.69 -10.66 19.29
N THR A 100 2.85 -11.83 18.68
CA THR A 100 3.43 -12.99 19.33
C THR A 100 4.84 -13.22 18.79
N VAL A 101 5.84 -13.25 19.67
CA VAL A 101 7.23 -13.53 19.30
C VAL A 101 7.30 -14.83 18.50
N GLY A 102 8.13 -14.88 17.45
CA GLY A 102 8.27 -16.01 16.54
C GLY A 102 7.09 -16.29 15.59
N THR A 103 6.01 -15.49 15.65
CA THR A 103 4.90 -15.58 14.68
C THR A 103 4.80 -14.29 13.88
N ALA A 104 4.82 -14.39 12.55
CA ALA A 104 4.66 -13.22 11.69
C ALA A 104 3.23 -12.63 11.81
N PRO A 105 3.08 -11.29 11.90
CA PRO A 105 1.78 -10.66 11.89
C PRO A 105 1.00 -10.97 10.61
N THR A 106 -0.31 -11.15 10.74
CA THR A 106 -1.18 -11.35 9.59
C THR A 106 -1.70 -10.00 9.07
N CYS A 107 -1.99 -9.94 7.77
CA CYS A 107 -2.60 -8.75 7.19
C CYS A 107 -4.02 -8.56 7.74
N PRO A 108 -4.35 -7.39 8.32
CA PRO A 108 -5.66 -7.14 8.91
C PRO A 108 -6.78 -7.05 7.85
N ALA A 109 -6.43 -6.94 6.57
CA ALA A 109 -7.40 -6.95 5.47
C ALA A 109 -7.81 -8.37 5.04
N GLY A 110 -7.13 -9.42 5.50
CA GLY A 110 -7.45 -10.81 5.13
C GLY A 110 -7.31 -11.14 3.64
N ILE A 111 -6.53 -10.35 2.89
CA ILE A 111 -6.37 -10.49 1.44
C ILE A 111 -5.30 -11.54 1.14
N ALA A 112 -5.61 -12.50 0.25
CA ALA A 112 -4.64 -13.49 -0.23
C ALA A 112 -3.43 -12.81 -0.89
N GLY A 113 -2.22 -13.27 -0.57
CA GLY A 113 -0.96 -12.70 -1.06
C GLY A 113 -0.38 -11.59 -0.18
N HIS A 114 -1.15 -11.03 0.76
CA HIS A 114 -0.64 -10.05 1.74
C HIS A 114 -0.06 -10.74 2.99
N SER A 115 0.59 -11.89 2.82
CA SER A 115 1.27 -12.61 3.90
C SER A 115 2.76 -12.67 3.63
N TRP A 116 3.52 -12.69 4.72
CA TRP A 116 4.94 -13.01 4.70
C TRP A 116 5.22 -13.98 5.85
N THR A 117 6.05 -14.96 5.59
CA THR A 117 6.54 -15.93 6.57
C THR A 117 8.07 -15.87 6.56
N PRO A 118 8.72 -15.93 7.72
CA PRO A 118 10.19 -15.96 7.83
C PRO A 118 10.81 -17.18 7.14
#